data_AF-A0A024QDH3-F1
#
_entry.id   AF-A0A024QDH3-F1
#
_cell.length_a   1.000
_cell.length_b   1.000
_cell.length_c   1.000
_cell.angle_alpha   90.00
_cell.angle_beta   90.00
_cell.angle_gamma   90.00
#
_symmetry.space_group_name_H-M   'P 1'
#
loop_
_entity.id
_entity.type
_entity.pdbx_description
1 polymer ?
#
loop_
_entity_poly.entity_id
_entity_poly.type
_entity_poly.pdbx_seq_one_letter_code
_entity_poly.pdbx_strand_id
1 'polypeptide(L)'
;MDWIFFTLFIIALMISVILIIFTLVSLTPLGDERKNFIKMKTQSYTFAVVIGYVLIELFRKGYLNIEIEGAYEGINPFTFLVTISIVYLISLLFFKKKYGG
;
A
#
# COMPACT_ATOMS: atom_id res chain seq x y z
N MET A 1 12.62 -11.41 20.94
CA MET A 1 11.52 -11.62 19.98
C MET A 1 11.32 -10.37 19.11
N ASP A 2 11.31 -9.18 19.69
CA ASP A 2 11.03 -7.91 18.98
C ASP A 2 12.03 -7.58 17.87
N TRP A 3 13.31 -7.87 18.07
CA TRP A 3 14.34 -7.67 17.04
C TRP A 3 14.06 -8.47 15.76
N ILE A 4 13.52 -9.69 15.88
CA ILE A 4 13.20 -10.56 14.73
C ILE A 4 12.03 -9.96 13.94
N PHE A 5 10.96 -9.54 14.62
CA PHE A 5 9.81 -8.89 13.98
C PHE A 5 10.21 -7.58 13.30
N PHE A 6 11.02 -6.76 13.96
CA PHE A 6 11.52 -5.52 13.39
C PHE A 6 12.40 -5.76 12.15
N THR A 7 13.28 -6.76 12.21
CA THR A 7 14.12 -7.16 11.08
C THR A 7 13.28 -7.66 9.90
N LEU A 8 12.29 -8.51 10.15
CA LEU A 8 11.36 -8.99 9.12
C LEU A 8 10.56 -7.84 8.48
N PHE A 9 10.10 -6.88 9.28
CA PHE A 9 9.41 -5.69 8.79
C PHE A 9 10.27 -4.88 7.83
N ILE A 10 11.53 -4.58 8.20
CA ILE A 10 12.46 -3.84 7.34
C ILE A 10 12.70 -4.60 6.04
N ILE A 11 12.93 -5.92 6.12
CA ILE A 11 13.14 -6.76 4.93
C ILE A 11 11.92 -6.72 4.02
N ALA A 12 10.71 -6.87 4.55
CA ALA A 12 9.47 -6.82 3.77
C ALA A 12 9.27 -5.47 3.08
N LEU A 13 9.58 -4.36 3.76
CA LEU A 13 9.55 -3.03 3.16
C LEU A 13 10.59 -2.87 2.06
N MET A 14 11.84 -3.29 2.32
CA MET A 14 12.91 -3.19 1.33
C MET A 14 12.58 -3.98 0.07
N ILE A 15 12.06 -5.20 0.21
CA ILE A 15 11.59 -6.02 -0.91
C ILE A 15 10.47 -5.29 -1.67
N SER A 16 9.49 -4.73 -0.96
CA SER A 16 8.37 -4.01 -1.57
C SER A 16 8.85 -2.79 -2.36
N VAL A 17 9.76 -2.00 -1.80
CA VAL A 17 10.34 -0.81 -2.47
C VAL A 17 11.14 -1.22 -3.70
N ILE A 18 11.98 -2.26 -3.59
CA ILE A 18 12.77 -2.78 -4.72
C ILE A 18 11.82 -3.23 -5.85
N LEU A 19 10.76 -3.97 -5.52
CA LEU A 19 9.77 -4.43 -6.51
C LEU A 19 9.01 -3.27 -7.15
N ILE A 20 8.66 -2.23 -6.39
CA ILE A 20 8.02 -1.03 -6.91
C ILE A 20 8.95 -0.33 -7.90
N ILE A 21 10.21 -0.09 -7.52
CA ILE A 21 11.20 0.56 -8.39
C ILE A 21 11.42 -0.27 -9.65
N PHE A 22 11.64 -1.57 -9.50
CA PHE A 22 11.82 -2.48 -10.64
C PHE A 22 10.62 -2.43 -11.59
N THR A 23 9.41 -2.45 -11.04
CA THR A 23 8.18 -2.35 -11.83
C THR A 23 8.12 -0.99 -12.53
N LEU A 24 8.42 0.13 -11.86
CA LEU A 24 8.44 1.45 -12.46
C LEU A 24 9.49 1.59 -13.58
N VAL A 25 10.69 1.02 -13.40
CA VAL A 25 11.74 0.99 -14.43
C VAL A 25 11.29 0.16 -15.63
N SER A 26 10.59 -0.95 -15.40
CA SER A 26 10.03 -1.77 -16.48
C SER A 26 8.89 -1.09 -17.25
N LEU A 27 8.37 0.06 -16.80
CA LEU A 27 7.45 0.89 -17.58
C LEU A 27 8.17 1.83 -18.56
N THR A 28 9.50 1.97 -18.49
CA THR A 28 10.29 2.85 -19.37
C THR A 28 10.17 2.55 -20.86
N PRO A 29 10.08 1.29 -21.32
CA PRO A 29 9.89 1.02 -22.76
C PRO A 29 8.49 1.37 -23.27
N LEU A 30 7.53 1.68 -22.40
CA LEU A 30 6.21 2.17 -22.82
C LEU A 30 6.33 3.65 -23.16
N GLY A 31 5.62 4.10 -24.21
CA GLY A 31 5.52 5.51 -24.54
C GLY A 31 5.08 6.36 -23.33
N ASP A 32 5.57 7.60 -23.26
CA ASP A 32 5.44 8.46 -22.07
C ASP A 32 3.99 8.67 -21.62
N GLU A 33 3.05 8.78 -22.56
CA GLU A 33 1.62 8.91 -22.26
C GLU A 33 1.06 7.67 -21.54
N ARG A 34 1.42 6.46 -22.01
CA ARG A 34 0.94 5.20 -21.42
C ARG A 34 1.54 4.96 -20.04
N LYS A 35 2.83 5.26 -19.90
CA LYS A 35 3.54 5.20 -18.61
C LYS A 35 2.89 6.12 -17.58
N ASN A 36 2.60 7.37 -17.95
CA ASN A 36 1.94 8.32 -17.07
C ASN A 36 0.51 7.90 -16.73
N PHE A 37 -0.24 7.36 -17.70
CA PHE A 37 -1.57 6.83 -17.46
C PHE A 37 -1.57 5.69 -16.43
N ILE A 38 -0.66 4.72 -16.55
CA ILE A 38 -0.55 3.61 -15.60
C ILE A 38 -0.18 4.11 -14.20
N LYS A 39 0.79 5.02 -14.09
CA LYS A 39 1.18 5.62 -12.80
C LYS A 39 0.01 6.33 -12.14
N MET A 40 -0.68 7.19 -12.89
CA MET A 40 -1.82 7.94 -12.40
C MET A 40 -2.94 7.01 -11.92
N LYS A 41 -3.31 6.01 -12.72
CA LYS A 41 -4.36 5.04 -12.35
C LYS A 41 -4.00 4.25 -11.10
N THR A 42 -2.74 3.84 -10.98
CA THR A 42 -2.20 3.13 -9.81
C THR A 42 -2.28 3.99 -8.55
N GLN A 43 -1.83 5.25 -8.65
CA GLN A 43 -1.83 6.18 -7.52
C GLN A 43 -3.26 6.50 -7.08
N SER A 44 -4.17 6.82 -8.01
CA SER A 44 -5.57 7.12 -7.69
C SER A 44 -6.28 5.93 -7.03
N TYR A 45 -6.06 4.71 -7.54
CA TYR A 45 -6.67 3.51 -6.95
C TYR A 45 -6.13 3.24 -5.54
N THR A 46 -4.82 3.28 -5.37
CA THR A 46 -4.18 3.08 -4.06
C THR A 46 -4.66 4.14 -3.06
N PHE A 47 -4.77 5.40 -3.49
CA PHE A 47 -5.29 6.48 -2.66
C PHE A 47 -6.73 6.25 -2.22
N ALA A 48 -7.59 5.77 -3.12
CA ALA A 48 -8.98 5.41 -2.78
C ALA A 48 -9.03 4.29 -1.73
N VAL A 49 -8.18 3.27 -1.86
CA VAL A 49 -8.07 2.18 -0.87
C VAL A 49 -7.61 2.72 0.48
N VAL A 50 -6.61 3.61 0.50
CA VAL A 50 -6.12 4.24 1.73
C VAL A 50 -7.21 5.06 2.40
N ILE A 51 -7.96 5.87 1.65
CA ILE A 51 -9.11 6.62 2.18
C ILE A 51 -10.15 5.66 2.77
N GLY A 52 -10.51 4.61 2.04
CA GLY A 52 -11.49 3.63 2.51
C GLY A 52 -11.07 2.99 3.84
N TYR A 53 -9.80 2.59 3.96
CA TYR A 53 -9.25 2.04 5.19
C TYR A 53 -9.30 3.05 6.35
N VAL A 54 -8.87 4.30 6.11
CA VAL A 54 -8.89 5.36 7.13
C VAL A 54 -10.32 5.69 7.57
N LEU A 55 -11.28 5.69 6.64
CA LEU A 55 -12.70 5.89 6.95
C LEU A 55 -13.26 4.76 7.83
N ILE A 56 -12.98 3.49 7.50
CA ILE A 56 -13.37 2.34 8.33
C ILE A 56 -12.81 2.51 9.74
N GLU A 57 -11.55 2.92 9.84
CA GLU A 57 -10.90 3.11 11.12
C GLU A 57 -11.50 4.28 11.92
N LEU A 58 -11.88 5.36 11.24
CA LEU A 58 -12.62 6.48 11.82
C LEU A 58 -13.98 6.03 12.37
N PHE A 59 -14.73 5.22 11.62
CA PHE A 59 -16.01 4.66 12.08
C PHE A 59 -15.81 3.73 13.28
N ARG A 60 -14.75 2.91 13.27
CA ARG A 60 -14.41 2.03 14.39
C ARG A 60 -14.12 2.82 15.66
N LYS A 61 -13.40 3.95 15.58
CA LYS A 61 -13.20 4.86 16.71
C LYS A 61 -14.48 5.57 17.15
N GLY A 62 -15.26 6.09 16.20
CA GLY A 62 -16.37 7.00 16.49
C GLY A 62 -17.66 6.32 16.95
N TYR A 63 -17.98 5.16 16.37
CA TYR A 63 -19.24 4.46 16.63
C TYR A 63 -19.07 3.25 17.55
N LEU A 64 -17.94 2.56 17.48
CA LEU A 64 -17.66 1.35 18.25
C LEU A 64 -16.76 1.66 19.46
N ASN A 65 -17.14 2.62 20.31
CA ASN A 65 -16.62 2.73 21.69
C ASN A 65 -17.00 1.50 22.54
N ILE A 66 -17.02 0.31 21.94
CA ILE A 66 -17.12 -0.95 22.63
C ILE A 66 -15.71 -1.19 23.17
N GLU A 67 -15.56 -0.80 24.45
CA GLU A 67 -14.54 -1.31 25.36
C GLU A 67 -14.61 -2.85 25.39
N ILE A 68 -14.17 -3.51 24.34
CA ILE A 68 -13.80 -4.93 24.40
C ILE A 68 -12.40 -4.97 25.01
N GLU A 69 -12.30 -4.69 26.31
CA GLU A 69 -11.16 -4.94 27.24
C GLU A 69 -9.71 -4.66 26.78
N GLY A 70 -9.50 -4.00 25.66
CA GLY A 70 -8.20 -3.71 25.08
C GLY A 70 -8.23 -2.32 24.49
N ALA A 71 -7.45 -1.41 25.06
CA ALA A 71 -7.31 -0.05 24.61
C ALA A 71 -7.20 -0.01 23.08
N TYR A 72 -8.09 0.75 22.45
CA TYR A 72 -8.01 0.94 21.01
C TYR A 72 -6.69 1.69 20.70
N GLU A 73 -5.69 0.96 20.19
CA GLU A 73 -4.31 1.47 19.98
C GLU A 73 -4.16 2.31 18.70
N GLY A 74 -5.22 2.55 17.94
CA GLY A 74 -5.15 3.27 16.66
C GLY A 74 -4.50 2.45 15.55
N ILE A 75 -4.10 3.17 14.48
CA ILE A 75 -3.43 2.56 13.34
C ILE A 75 -1.96 2.36 13.71
N ASN A 76 -1.52 1.11 13.75
CA ASN A 76 -0.10 0.83 13.86
C ASN A 76 0.61 1.33 12.58
N PRO A 77 1.57 2.27 12.70
CA PRO A 77 2.21 2.89 11.53
C PRO A 77 3.01 1.89 10.70
N PHE A 78 3.59 0.86 11.33
CA PHE A 78 4.36 -0.17 10.63
C PHE A 78 3.45 -1.06 9.77
N THR A 79 2.38 -1.60 10.36
CA THR A 79 1.42 -2.45 9.64
C THR A 79 0.75 -1.68 8.52
N PHE A 80 0.38 -0.42 8.76
CA PHE A 80 -0.19 0.45 7.74
C PHE A 80 0.77 0.65 6.57
N LEU A 81 2.04 0.99 6.85
CA LEU A 81 3.04 1.25 5.81
C LEU A 81 3.30 0.03 4.91
N VAL A 82 3.39 -1.17 5.49
CA VAL A 82 3.54 -2.42 4.72
C VAL A 82 2.29 -2.70 3.90
N THR A 83 1.11 -2.53 4.49
CA THR A 83 -0.16 -2.78 3.81
C THR A 83 -0.33 -1.89 2.59
N ILE A 84 -0.11 -0.57 2.74
CA ILE A 84 -0.25 0.36 1.60
C ILE A 84 0.82 0.13 0.53
N SER A 85 2.03 -0.29 0.92
CA SER A 85 3.11 -0.62 -0.02
C SER A 85 2.75 -1.84 -0.87
N ILE A 86 2.19 -2.88 -0.24
CA ILE A 86 1.71 -4.08 -0.93
C ILE A 86 0.52 -3.74 -1.85
N VAL A 87 -0.46 -2.97 -1.35
CA VAL A 87 -1.61 -2.54 -2.16
C VAL A 87 -1.16 -1.76 -3.39
N TYR A 88 -0.21 -0.82 -3.22
CA TYR A 88 0.36 -0.07 -4.33
C TYR A 88 1.06 -0.99 -5.33
N LEU A 89 1.90 -1.91 -4.85
CA LEU A 89 2.63 -2.86 -5.70
C LEU A 89 1.68 -3.74 -6.51
N ILE A 90 0.67 -4.32 -5.87
CA ILE A 90 -0.35 -5.15 -6.55
C ILE A 90 -1.09 -4.32 -7.60
N SER A 91 -1.50 -3.11 -7.25
CA SER A 91 -2.18 -2.19 -8.17
C SER A 91 -1.30 -1.85 -9.37
N LEU A 92 -0.01 -1.56 -9.13
CA LEU A 92 0.96 -1.24 -10.17
C LEU A 92 1.17 -2.42 -11.13
N LEU A 93 1.33 -3.62 -10.61
CA LEU A 93 1.46 -4.85 -11.40
C LEU A 93 0.21 -5.14 -12.21
N PHE A 94 -0.97 -4.97 -11.61
CA PHE A 94 -2.25 -5.17 -12.28
C PHE A 94 -2.43 -4.19 -13.44
N PHE A 95 -2.21 -2.89 -13.22
CA PHE A 95 -2.35 -1.88 -14.27
C PHE A 95 -1.25 -1.95 -15.32
N LYS A 96 -0.02 -2.31 -14.93
CA LYS A 96 1.04 -2.64 -15.89
C LYS A 96 0.62 -3.80 -16.80
N LYS A 97 0.09 -4.91 -16.25
CA LYS A 97 -0.38 -6.04 -17.07
C LYS A 97 -1.57 -5.66 -17.96
N LYS A 98 -2.48 -4.83 -17.45
CA LYS A 98 -3.71 -4.45 -18.15
C LYS A 98 -3.47 -3.45 -19.30
N TYR A 99 -2.59 -2.48 -19.11
CA TYR A 99 -2.40 -1.36 -20.04
C TYR A 99 -1.00 -1.33 -20.68
N GLY A 100 -0.10 -2.22 -20.26
CA GLY A 100 1.30 -2.20 -20.66
C GLY A 100 1.64 -2.89 -21.97
N GLY A 101 0.70 -3.65 -22.56
CA GLY A 101 0.72 -4.15 -23.95
C GLY A 101 2.01 -4.83 -24.37
#